data_AF-G4CZ62-F1
#
_entry.id   AF-G4CZ62-F1
#
_cell.length_a   1.000
_cell.length_b   1.000
_cell.length_c   1.000
_cell.angle_alpha   90.00
_cell.angle_beta   90.00
_cell.angle_gamma   90.00
#
_symmetry.space_group_name_H-M   'P 1'
#
loop_
_entity.id
_entity.type
_entity.pdbx_description
1 polymer ?
#
loop_
_entity_poly.entity_id
_entity_poly.type
_entity_poly.pdbx_seq_one_letter_code
_entity_poly.pdbx_strand_id
1 'polypeptide(L)'
;MGNTLVGRSVCDDDLTEEISVGLRLAPSAPRFNLRSDISLSEDFISSKGSAVDNITPAAVGRLIRDARKQRGMTQNQLAELLKTSQSAIHRVESGTQNLSLEYINRIAEALESPIITQPGGGTMNYRIEGGRQLEGSIEVRSSKNAAVALLCGCLINRGRTVLRGVAHIEEVNRILEVLTSIGVTYEWSEDERDLTLIRPAELNLDDMDVEAARRTRSVIMFLGPLMRFYDSFKLPYAGGCNLGARTVEPHLQVLRAFGLDVVATEGFYQCHMTDRTVKERHIVLTERGDTVTENALLAAAQTPGVTILRNASPNYMVQDLCVFLCQLGVKIEGIGTTTLRIRGVENIDVDVEYAPSEDPIEAMSLLTAAVVTKSELTITRCPIEFLEIELAILSEMGLDFDLSPEYVSHNGFTRLVDVTVRPSELRAVADKIHPMPFPGLNIDNLPFFAVIAAEAEGQTLIHDWCYENRAIHLLELGKLGADVQLLDPHRLIVRGPTRWRGRELICPPALRPAVCLLLAALAASGETTLRDVYMINRGYEDLPTRLGALGAKISVFHG
;
A
#
# COMPACT_ATOMS: atom_id res chain seq x y z
N MET A 1 22.54 10.63 -37.24
CA MET A 1 21.79 11.45 -38.21
C MET A 1 20.47 10.74 -38.50
N GLY A 2 19.33 11.43 -38.28
CA GLY A 2 18.03 11.05 -38.85
C GLY A 2 17.08 10.23 -37.98
N ASN A 3 16.64 10.76 -36.83
CA ASN A 3 15.39 10.35 -36.19
C ASN A 3 14.20 10.93 -36.97
N THR A 4 13.19 10.11 -37.26
CA THR A 4 11.92 10.54 -37.85
C THR A 4 10.78 10.23 -36.89
N LEU A 5 10.35 11.25 -36.14
CA LEU A 5 9.07 11.31 -35.45
C LEU A 5 8.26 12.39 -36.18
N VAL A 6 7.23 12.01 -36.93
CA VAL A 6 6.25 12.95 -37.50
C VAL A 6 4.86 12.33 -37.57
N GLY A 7 3.88 13.05 -37.02
CA GLY A 7 2.44 12.91 -37.25
C GLY A 7 1.67 13.89 -36.37
N ARG A 8 1.90 15.20 -36.52
CA ARG A 8 1.08 16.22 -37.22
C ARG A 8 -0.15 16.72 -36.44
N SER A 9 -0.09 18.02 -36.11
CA SER A 9 -1.16 18.92 -35.66
C SER A 9 -1.97 19.51 -36.83
N VAL A 10 -3.09 20.19 -36.53
CA VAL A 10 -3.44 21.59 -36.94
C VAL A 10 -4.89 21.96 -36.53
N CYS A 11 -5.09 23.27 -36.27
CA CYS A 11 -6.27 24.10 -35.90
C CYS A 11 -6.31 24.45 -34.39
N ASP A 12 -5.77 25.61 -33.98
CA ASP A 12 -6.31 27.02 -34.05
C ASP A 12 -7.50 27.18 -33.09
N ASP A 13 -7.70 28.22 -32.27
CA ASP A 13 -7.04 29.48 -31.94
C ASP A 13 -7.64 29.96 -30.59
N ASP A 14 -6.93 30.84 -29.89
CA ASP A 14 -7.39 31.87 -28.93
C ASP A 14 -8.41 31.55 -27.82
N LEU A 15 -8.01 31.78 -26.56
CA LEU A 15 -8.63 32.76 -25.65
C LEU A 15 -7.87 32.80 -24.31
N THR A 16 -7.09 33.86 -24.14
CA THR A 16 -6.58 34.39 -22.88
C THR A 16 -7.70 35.04 -22.08
N GLU A 17 -7.90 34.67 -20.82
CA GLU A 17 -8.50 35.58 -19.83
C GLU A 17 -8.00 35.26 -18.42
N GLU A 18 -7.27 36.21 -17.86
CA GLU A 18 -6.82 36.26 -16.47
C GLU A 18 -8.02 36.47 -15.53
N ILE A 19 -8.16 35.61 -14.52
CA ILE A 19 -9.03 35.89 -13.37
C ILE A 19 -8.17 35.89 -12.11
N SER A 20 -7.73 37.09 -11.73
CA SER A 20 -7.15 37.42 -10.44
C SER A 20 -8.24 37.50 -9.37
N VAL A 21 -8.23 36.58 -8.39
CA VAL A 21 -9.02 36.73 -7.15
C VAL A 21 -8.07 36.75 -5.96
N GLY A 22 -7.87 37.96 -5.41
CA GLY A 22 -7.13 38.16 -4.18
C GLY A 22 -7.97 37.80 -2.96
N LEU A 23 -7.52 36.82 -2.16
CA LEU A 23 -8.00 36.62 -0.79
C LEU A 23 -7.04 37.28 0.20
N ARG A 24 -7.56 38.25 0.96
CA ARG A 24 -6.88 38.86 2.10
C ARG A 24 -7.00 37.93 3.32
N LEU A 25 -5.84 37.64 3.93
CA LEU A 25 -5.70 36.94 5.20
C LEU A 25 -6.06 37.87 6.37
N ALA A 26 -6.74 37.32 7.39
CA ALA A 26 -6.96 37.94 8.70
C ALA A 26 -6.41 37.01 9.82
N PRO A 27 -6.01 37.55 10.99
CA PRO A 27 -4.87 37.04 11.75
C PRO A 27 -5.17 36.19 13.00
N SER A 28 -4.21 35.29 13.29
CA SER A 28 -3.68 34.77 14.57
C SER A 28 -4.57 34.63 15.83
N ALA A 29 -4.51 33.44 16.45
CA ALA A 29 -4.82 33.16 17.86
C ALA A 29 -3.88 32.04 18.41
N PRO A 30 -3.71 31.84 19.74
CA PRO A 30 -2.42 32.04 20.42
C PRO A 30 -1.62 30.76 20.75
N ARG A 31 -0.32 30.97 21.02
CA ARG A 31 0.66 29.98 21.51
C ARG A 31 0.37 29.57 22.96
N PHE A 32 0.32 28.26 23.22
CA PHE A 32 0.39 27.69 24.57
C PHE A 32 1.81 27.22 24.87
N ASN A 33 2.42 27.83 25.89
CA ASN A 33 3.67 27.40 26.53
C ASN A 33 3.29 26.62 27.80
N LEU A 34 3.81 25.40 27.96
CA LEU A 34 3.88 24.72 29.25
C LEU A 34 5.28 24.15 29.43
N ARG A 35 6.09 24.88 30.21
CA ARG A 35 7.22 24.31 30.95
C ARG A 35 6.68 23.73 32.25
N SER A 36 7.14 22.55 32.63
CA SER A 36 7.31 22.20 34.04
C SER A 36 8.37 21.10 34.16
N ASP A 37 9.47 21.50 34.80
CA ASP A 37 10.54 20.66 35.31
C ASP A 37 10.00 19.65 36.33
N ILE A 38 10.45 18.39 36.25
CA ILE A 38 10.62 17.52 37.42
C ILE A 38 11.89 16.69 37.20
N SER A 39 12.86 16.91 38.09
CA SER A 39 14.09 16.14 38.27
C SER A 39 13.97 15.12 39.42
N LEU A 40 14.95 14.21 39.49
CA LEU A 40 15.30 13.24 40.57
C LEU A 40 14.82 11.80 40.28
N SER A 41 15.59 10.73 40.48
CA SER A 41 16.99 10.50 40.89
C SER A 41 17.29 8.99 40.73
N GLU A 42 18.57 8.64 40.81
CA GLU A 42 19.20 7.33 40.57
C GLU A 42 18.93 6.23 41.64
N ASP A 43 19.35 5.01 41.26
CA ASP A 43 19.71 3.80 42.03
C ASP A 43 18.64 2.75 42.39
N PHE A 44 18.77 1.54 41.80
CA PHE A 44 19.21 0.32 42.53
C PHE A 44 19.55 -0.88 41.62
N ILE A 45 20.43 -1.73 42.14
CA ILE A 45 21.32 -2.75 41.55
C ILE A 45 20.67 -4.12 41.21
N SER A 46 21.14 -4.72 40.10
CA SER A 46 21.37 -6.16 39.78
C SER A 46 20.51 -7.28 40.41
N SER A 47 19.91 -8.13 39.56
CA SER A 47 20.12 -9.59 39.64
C SER A 47 19.74 -10.32 38.34
N LYS A 48 20.55 -11.32 37.98
CA LYS A 48 20.33 -12.28 36.89
C LYS A 48 19.15 -13.19 37.22
N GLY A 49 18.25 -13.40 36.26
CA GLY A 49 17.24 -14.45 36.25
C GLY A 49 16.50 -14.44 34.91
N SER A 50 16.50 -15.57 34.21
CA SER A 50 15.75 -15.79 32.96
C SER A 50 14.26 -15.52 33.17
N ALA A 51 13.71 -14.51 32.51
CA ALA A 51 12.29 -14.15 32.62
C ALA A 51 11.50 -14.70 31.40
N VAL A 52 11.41 -16.02 31.31
CA VAL A 52 10.19 -16.68 30.83
C VAL A 52 9.43 -17.02 32.12
N ASP A 53 8.14 -16.68 32.18
CA ASP A 53 7.24 -16.74 33.35
C ASP A 53 7.17 -15.45 34.20
N ASN A 54 6.21 -14.58 33.84
CA ASN A 54 5.22 -13.97 34.75
C ASN A 54 4.45 -12.83 34.05
N ILE A 55 3.42 -13.16 33.26
CA ILE A 55 2.40 -12.17 32.87
C ILE A 55 1.54 -11.90 34.12
N THR A 56 1.79 -10.77 34.80
CA THR A 56 1.04 -10.40 36.01
C THR A 56 -0.35 -9.86 35.63
N PRO A 57 -1.41 -10.10 36.44
CA PRO A 57 -2.73 -9.49 36.22
C PRO A 57 -2.68 -7.96 36.09
N ALA A 58 -1.72 -7.31 36.76
CA ALA A 58 -1.45 -5.89 36.64
C ALA A 58 -0.91 -5.46 35.26
N ALA A 59 -0.12 -6.31 34.59
CA ALA A 59 0.35 -6.05 33.23
C ALA A 59 -0.79 -6.15 32.21
N VAL A 60 -1.63 -7.20 32.32
CA VAL A 60 -2.82 -7.38 31.48
C VAL A 60 -3.82 -6.25 31.67
N GLY A 61 -4.07 -5.83 32.92
CA GLY A 61 -4.94 -4.71 33.23
C GLY A 61 -4.49 -3.38 32.61
N ARG A 62 -3.17 -3.11 32.58
CA ARG A 62 -2.62 -1.93 31.89
C ARG A 62 -2.84 -1.98 30.39
N LEU A 63 -2.59 -3.12 29.74
CA LEU A 63 -2.81 -3.30 28.30
C LEU A 63 -4.28 -3.06 27.92
N ILE A 64 -5.22 -3.63 28.68
CA ILE A 64 -6.66 -3.45 28.45
C ILE A 64 -7.06 -1.97 28.60
N ARG A 65 -6.53 -1.29 29.63
CA ARG A 65 -6.78 0.13 29.87
C ARG A 65 -6.25 1.01 28.74
N ASP A 66 -5.06 0.73 28.26
CA ASP A 66 -4.38 1.53 27.24
C ASP A 66 -5.05 1.33 25.88
N ALA A 67 -5.40 0.07 25.52
CA ALA A 67 -6.20 -0.25 24.33
C ALA A 67 -7.59 0.42 24.35
N ARG A 68 -8.28 0.38 25.49
CA ARG A 68 -9.58 1.08 25.65
C ARG A 68 -9.44 2.59 25.46
N LYS A 69 -8.39 3.20 26.05
CA LYS A 69 -8.14 4.65 25.91
C LYS A 69 -7.77 5.04 24.48
N GLN A 70 -6.98 4.23 23.78
CA GLN A 70 -6.63 4.46 22.38
C GLN A 70 -7.86 4.49 21.46
N ARG A 71 -8.90 3.73 21.82
CA ARG A 71 -10.21 3.75 21.13
C ARG A 71 -11.16 4.86 21.59
N GLY A 72 -10.73 5.72 22.52
CA GLY A 72 -11.59 6.78 23.07
C GLY A 72 -12.78 6.25 23.88
N MET A 73 -12.77 4.98 24.30
CA MET A 73 -13.89 4.35 25.00
C MET A 73 -13.83 4.61 26.52
N THR A 74 -14.99 4.81 27.14
CA THR A 74 -15.13 4.84 28.61
C THR A 74 -15.22 3.41 29.18
N GLN A 75 -14.95 3.24 30.48
CA GLN A 75 -15.11 1.93 31.13
C GLN A 75 -16.57 1.43 31.09
N ASN A 76 -17.55 2.34 31.09
CA ASN A 76 -18.97 2.00 30.94
C ASN A 76 -19.25 1.39 29.55
N GLN A 77 -18.74 2.00 28.48
CA GLN A 77 -18.95 1.51 27.11
C GLN A 77 -18.33 0.13 26.89
N LEU A 78 -17.13 -0.11 27.44
CA LEU A 78 -16.52 -1.44 27.39
C LEU A 78 -17.33 -2.46 28.22
N ALA A 79 -17.88 -2.04 29.36
CA ALA A 79 -18.71 -2.90 30.19
C ALA A 79 -20.02 -3.31 29.49
N GLU A 80 -20.66 -2.40 28.77
CA GLU A 80 -21.86 -2.68 27.96
C GLU A 80 -21.59 -3.71 26.85
N LEU A 81 -20.50 -3.54 26.10
CA LEU A 81 -20.10 -4.47 25.04
C LEU A 81 -19.84 -5.88 25.58
N LEU A 82 -19.23 -5.97 26.76
CA LEU A 82 -18.89 -7.25 27.39
C LEU A 82 -20.03 -7.84 28.22
N LYS A 83 -21.18 -7.16 28.29
CA LYS A 83 -22.33 -7.51 29.15
C LYS A 83 -21.89 -7.72 30.62
N THR A 84 -21.07 -6.80 31.12
CA THR A 84 -20.51 -6.81 32.49
C THR A 84 -20.72 -5.45 33.18
N SER A 85 -20.23 -5.28 34.41
CA SER A 85 -20.32 -4.00 35.13
C SER A 85 -19.06 -3.16 34.98
N GLN A 86 -19.20 -1.82 35.03
CA GLN A 86 -18.04 -0.92 35.00
C GLN A 86 -17.07 -1.19 36.15
N SER A 87 -17.57 -1.57 37.32
CA SER A 87 -16.73 -1.94 38.46
C SER A 87 -15.90 -3.20 38.19
N ALA A 88 -16.41 -4.15 37.37
CA ALA A 88 -15.62 -5.29 36.93
C ALA A 88 -14.49 -4.87 35.99
N ILE A 89 -14.77 -3.98 35.03
CA ILE A 89 -13.74 -3.41 34.14
C ILE A 89 -12.68 -2.62 34.92
N HIS A 90 -13.09 -1.88 35.95
CA HIS A 90 -12.13 -1.19 36.82
C HIS A 90 -11.19 -2.16 37.56
N ARG A 91 -11.72 -3.31 38.05
CA ARG A 91 -10.89 -4.35 38.69
C ARG A 91 -9.95 -5.06 37.71
N VAL A 92 -10.43 -5.31 36.49
CA VAL A 92 -9.62 -5.82 35.37
C VAL A 92 -8.45 -4.86 35.10
N GLU A 93 -8.73 -3.56 34.92
CA GLU A 93 -7.71 -2.57 34.57
C GLU A 93 -6.72 -2.23 35.70
N SER A 94 -7.15 -2.40 36.95
CA SER A 94 -6.28 -2.25 38.13
C SER A 94 -5.47 -3.50 38.43
N GLY A 95 -5.70 -4.62 37.71
CA GLY A 95 -5.01 -5.88 37.94
C GLY A 95 -5.40 -6.57 39.24
N THR A 96 -6.55 -6.22 39.82
CA THR A 96 -7.05 -6.77 41.09
C THR A 96 -7.96 -7.99 40.89
N GLN A 97 -8.16 -8.42 39.64
CA GLN A 97 -9.00 -9.55 39.27
C GLN A 97 -8.20 -10.54 38.42
N ASN A 98 -8.25 -11.83 38.79
CA ASN A 98 -7.76 -12.90 37.92
C ASN A 98 -8.76 -13.12 36.79
N LEU A 99 -8.26 -13.13 35.55
CA LEU A 99 -9.07 -13.21 34.34
C LEU A 99 -8.86 -14.59 33.71
N SER A 100 -9.94 -15.23 33.27
CA SER A 100 -9.81 -16.41 32.40
C SER A 100 -9.37 -15.96 31.01
N LEU A 101 -8.65 -16.84 30.29
CA LEU A 101 -8.23 -16.58 28.90
C LEU A 101 -9.42 -16.26 27.98
N GLU A 102 -10.53 -16.97 28.15
CA GLU A 102 -11.78 -16.70 27.42
C GLU A 102 -12.30 -15.27 27.68
N TYR A 103 -12.22 -14.78 28.92
CA TYR A 103 -12.67 -13.43 29.25
C TYR A 103 -11.72 -12.37 28.72
N ILE A 104 -10.41 -12.64 28.70
CA ILE A 104 -9.43 -11.74 28.08
C ILE A 104 -9.64 -11.68 26.56
N ASN A 105 -9.90 -12.81 25.90
CA ASN A 105 -10.20 -12.84 24.47
C ASN A 105 -11.46 -12.04 24.12
N ARG A 106 -12.51 -12.17 24.94
CA ARG A 106 -13.72 -11.34 24.76
C ARG A 106 -13.44 -9.85 24.91
N ILE A 107 -12.57 -9.46 25.86
CA ILE A 107 -12.13 -8.07 26.01
C ILE A 107 -11.29 -7.62 24.81
N ALA A 108 -10.40 -8.48 24.32
CA ALA A 108 -9.56 -8.26 23.14
C ALA A 108 -10.41 -8.02 21.89
N GLU A 109 -11.40 -8.86 21.65
CA GLU A 109 -12.38 -8.74 20.57
C GLU A 109 -13.21 -7.45 20.69
N ALA A 110 -13.74 -7.16 21.88
CA ALA A 110 -14.52 -5.93 22.11
C ALA A 110 -13.69 -4.64 21.94
N LEU A 111 -12.37 -4.74 22.10
CA LEU A 111 -11.42 -3.66 21.89
C LEU A 111 -10.75 -3.73 20.51
N GLU A 112 -11.26 -4.56 19.59
CA GLU A 112 -10.60 -5.09 18.37
C GLU A 112 -9.07 -4.88 18.40
N SER A 113 -8.48 -5.43 19.45
CA SER A 113 -7.07 -5.37 19.79
C SER A 113 -6.68 -6.81 20.09
N PRO A 114 -5.71 -7.41 19.38
CA PRO A 114 -5.30 -8.77 19.66
C PRO A 114 -4.51 -8.79 20.98
N ILE A 115 -5.21 -8.85 22.12
CA ILE A 115 -4.55 -8.91 23.44
C ILE A 115 -4.04 -10.33 23.71
N ILE A 116 -4.62 -11.37 23.09
CA ILE A 116 -4.11 -12.75 23.17
C ILE A 116 -4.36 -13.48 21.85
N THR A 117 -3.30 -13.72 21.09
CA THR A 117 -3.24 -14.77 20.07
C THR A 117 -2.67 -16.05 20.74
N GLN A 118 -3.03 -17.21 20.20
CA GLN A 118 -2.71 -18.55 20.74
C GLN A 118 -1.22 -18.72 21.17
N PRO A 119 -0.93 -19.63 22.13
CA PRO A 119 0.39 -19.74 22.74
C PRO A 119 1.44 -20.16 21.72
N GLY A 120 2.19 -19.16 21.23
CA GLY A 120 3.28 -19.32 20.26
C GLY A 120 3.56 -18.10 19.37
N GLY A 121 2.61 -17.17 19.19
CA GLY A 121 2.77 -16.04 18.27
C GLY A 121 2.71 -14.68 18.96
N GLY A 122 3.85 -14.18 19.44
CA GLY A 122 3.98 -12.77 19.82
C GLY A 122 3.87 -11.83 18.61
N THR A 123 3.73 -10.52 18.83
CA THR A 123 3.74 -9.55 17.71
C THR A 123 5.09 -9.66 16.99
N MET A 124 5.10 -9.77 15.65
CA MET A 124 6.35 -9.85 14.90
C MET A 124 7.09 -8.50 14.94
N ASN A 125 8.37 -8.54 15.27
CA ASN A 125 9.24 -7.37 15.36
C ASN A 125 10.56 -7.64 14.64
N TYR A 126 11.24 -6.57 14.22
CA TYR A 126 12.60 -6.65 13.68
C TYR A 126 13.61 -6.02 14.64
N ARG A 127 14.75 -6.68 14.79
CA ARG A 127 15.97 -6.13 15.37
C ARG A 127 17.03 -6.02 14.26
N ILE A 128 17.49 -4.80 14.03
CA ILE A 128 18.32 -4.41 12.89
C ILE A 128 19.63 -3.86 13.43
N GLU A 129 20.76 -4.46 13.04
CA GLU A 129 22.09 -3.88 13.28
C GLU A 129 22.53 -3.12 12.02
N GLY A 130 22.38 -1.80 12.04
CA GLY A 130 22.67 -0.93 10.91
C GLY A 130 24.15 -0.56 10.77
N GLY A 131 24.44 0.25 9.75
CA GLY A 131 25.79 0.70 9.40
C GLY A 131 26.61 -0.32 8.61
N ARG A 132 25.94 -1.30 7.97
CA ARG A 132 26.57 -2.31 7.11
C ARG A 132 26.37 -1.96 5.65
N GLN A 133 27.41 -2.16 4.85
CA GLN A 133 27.28 -2.18 3.40
C GLN A 133 26.64 -3.49 2.96
N LEU A 134 25.87 -3.40 1.89
CA LEU A 134 25.25 -4.49 1.17
C LEU A 134 26.09 -4.76 -0.08
N GLU A 135 26.15 -6.01 -0.52
CA GLU A 135 26.91 -6.39 -1.71
C GLU A 135 26.15 -7.42 -2.55
N GLY A 136 26.32 -7.35 -3.87
CA GLY A 136 25.81 -8.34 -4.81
C GLY A 136 24.63 -7.85 -5.64
N SER A 137 23.68 -8.76 -5.88
CA SER A 137 22.51 -8.50 -6.74
C SER A 137 21.23 -8.99 -6.10
N ILE A 138 20.14 -8.25 -6.31
CA ILE A 138 18.80 -8.61 -5.84
C ILE A 138 17.78 -8.43 -6.96
N GLU A 139 16.90 -9.41 -7.11
CA GLU A 139 15.82 -9.41 -8.11
C GLU A 139 14.57 -8.75 -7.55
N VAL A 140 13.92 -7.90 -8.34
CA VAL A 140 12.62 -7.29 -8.02
C VAL A 140 11.51 -8.33 -8.16
N ARG A 141 10.60 -8.37 -7.18
CA ARG A 141 9.42 -9.26 -7.13
C ARG A 141 8.27 -8.69 -7.94
N SER A 142 7.30 -9.56 -8.20
CA SER A 142 6.06 -9.20 -8.86
C SER A 142 5.26 -8.16 -8.06
N SER A 143 4.48 -7.37 -8.77
CA SER A 143 3.69 -6.31 -8.18
C SER A 143 2.52 -6.84 -7.37
N LYS A 144 2.45 -6.45 -6.09
CA LYS A 144 1.26 -6.66 -5.26
C LYS A 144 0.03 -6.03 -5.88
N ASN A 145 0.13 -4.78 -6.36
CA ASN A 145 -1.03 -4.06 -6.85
C ASN A 145 -1.57 -4.69 -8.15
N ALA A 146 -0.68 -5.15 -9.04
CA ALA A 146 -1.10 -5.94 -10.21
C ALA A 146 -1.74 -7.28 -9.78
N ALA A 147 -1.12 -8.02 -8.84
CA ALA A 147 -1.69 -9.26 -8.33
C ALA A 147 -3.10 -9.07 -7.77
N VAL A 148 -3.35 -8.02 -6.98
CA VAL A 148 -4.69 -7.70 -6.46
C VAL A 148 -5.69 -7.41 -7.58
N ALA A 149 -5.31 -6.63 -8.61
CA ALA A 149 -6.18 -6.36 -9.75
C ALA A 149 -6.51 -7.64 -10.54
N LEU A 150 -5.54 -8.52 -10.74
CA LEU A 150 -5.69 -9.81 -11.43
C LEU A 150 -6.54 -10.81 -10.64
N LEU A 151 -6.41 -10.83 -9.30
CA LEU A 151 -7.28 -11.60 -8.41
C LEU A 151 -8.74 -11.15 -8.52
N CYS A 152 -9.00 -9.84 -8.60
CA CYS A 152 -10.35 -9.35 -8.91
C CYS A 152 -10.77 -9.73 -10.34
N GLY A 153 -9.83 -9.71 -11.29
CA GLY A 153 -10.04 -10.13 -12.67
C GLY A 153 -10.40 -11.61 -12.83
N CYS A 154 -9.99 -12.49 -11.92
CA CYS A 154 -10.36 -13.92 -12.02
C CYS A 154 -11.88 -14.14 -11.96
N LEU A 155 -12.63 -13.21 -11.33
CA LEU A 155 -14.09 -13.30 -11.21
C LEU A 155 -14.84 -13.24 -12.54
N ILE A 156 -14.25 -12.65 -13.59
CA ILE A 156 -14.92 -12.57 -14.90
C ILE A 156 -14.68 -13.83 -15.75
N ASN A 157 -13.61 -14.59 -15.47
CA ASN A 157 -13.25 -15.78 -16.22
C ASN A 157 -13.90 -17.03 -15.62
N ARG A 158 -14.54 -17.87 -16.45
CA ARG A 158 -15.08 -19.18 -16.06
C ARG A 158 -14.05 -20.31 -16.22
N GLY A 159 -13.01 -20.08 -17.02
CA GLY A 159 -11.91 -21.02 -17.20
C GLY A 159 -10.90 -20.97 -16.07
N ARG A 160 -9.87 -21.81 -16.15
CA ARG A 160 -8.79 -21.84 -15.15
C ARG A 160 -7.87 -20.64 -15.34
N THR A 161 -7.55 -19.95 -14.25
CA THR A 161 -6.60 -18.82 -14.26
C THR A 161 -5.36 -19.20 -13.46
N VAL A 162 -4.18 -19.19 -14.09
CA VAL A 162 -2.89 -19.39 -13.40
C VAL A 162 -2.15 -18.06 -13.36
N LEU A 163 -1.85 -17.59 -12.14
CA LEU A 163 -1.03 -16.41 -11.91
C LEU A 163 0.37 -16.86 -11.49
N ARG A 164 1.39 -16.54 -12.28
CA ARG A 164 2.78 -16.95 -12.07
C ARG A 164 3.54 -15.97 -11.18
N GLY A 165 4.32 -16.49 -10.25
CA GLY A 165 5.22 -15.69 -9.40
C GLY A 165 4.49 -14.68 -8.52
N VAL A 166 3.31 -15.00 -8.00
CA VAL A 166 2.56 -14.12 -7.09
C VAL A 166 3.20 -14.12 -5.72
N ALA A 167 3.49 -12.94 -5.18
CA ALA A 167 4.11 -12.79 -3.87
C ALA A 167 3.21 -13.29 -2.72
N HIS A 168 3.79 -14.00 -1.74
CA HIS A 168 3.13 -14.43 -0.51
C HIS A 168 3.05 -13.30 0.51
N ILE A 169 2.01 -12.49 0.36
CA ILE A 169 1.77 -11.33 1.22
C ILE A 169 0.33 -11.30 1.73
N GLU A 170 0.16 -10.68 2.89
CA GLU A 170 -1.13 -10.61 3.59
C GLU A 170 -2.27 -10.06 2.72
N GLU A 171 -1.97 -9.09 1.83
CA GLU A 171 -3.00 -8.50 0.97
C GLU A 171 -3.54 -9.48 -0.07
N VAL A 172 -2.69 -10.39 -0.59
CA VAL A 172 -3.11 -11.49 -1.49
C VAL A 172 -3.99 -12.47 -0.70
N ASN A 173 -3.52 -12.90 0.48
CA ASN A 173 -4.27 -13.84 1.33
C ASN A 173 -5.66 -13.31 1.73
N ARG A 174 -5.77 -12.02 2.03
CA ARG A 174 -7.06 -11.36 2.31
C ARG A 174 -8.04 -11.43 1.16
N ILE A 175 -7.58 -11.21 -0.06
CA ILE A 175 -8.45 -11.28 -1.23
C ILE A 175 -8.83 -12.74 -1.50
N LEU A 176 -7.91 -13.68 -1.31
CA LEU A 176 -8.19 -15.11 -1.43
C LEU A 176 -9.22 -15.59 -0.40
N GLU A 177 -9.17 -15.10 0.84
CA GLU A 177 -10.16 -15.38 1.87
C GLU A 177 -11.58 -14.98 1.41
N VAL A 178 -11.73 -13.77 0.86
CA VAL A 178 -13.01 -13.30 0.33
C VAL A 178 -13.43 -14.09 -0.90
N LEU A 179 -12.53 -14.33 -1.87
CA LEU A 179 -12.82 -15.11 -3.07
C LEU A 179 -13.28 -16.54 -2.73
N THR A 180 -12.62 -17.18 -1.76
CA THR A 180 -12.95 -18.53 -1.31
C THR A 180 -14.29 -18.58 -0.60
N SER A 181 -14.61 -17.57 0.21
CA SER A 181 -15.90 -17.48 0.89
C SER A 181 -17.10 -17.43 -0.08
N ILE A 182 -16.91 -16.93 -1.30
CA ILE A 182 -17.95 -16.90 -2.34
C ILE A 182 -17.86 -18.05 -3.35
N GLY A 183 -16.99 -19.03 -3.09
CA GLY A 183 -16.91 -20.31 -3.80
C GLY A 183 -15.76 -20.45 -4.81
N VAL A 184 -14.89 -19.44 -4.98
CA VAL A 184 -13.69 -19.58 -5.84
C VAL A 184 -12.70 -20.53 -5.17
N THR A 185 -12.21 -21.53 -5.89
CA THR A 185 -11.14 -22.39 -5.38
C THR A 185 -9.79 -21.86 -5.83
N TYR A 186 -8.77 -22.05 -4.98
CA TYR A 186 -7.40 -21.76 -5.35
C TYR A 186 -6.46 -22.87 -4.88
N GLU A 187 -5.34 -23.02 -5.58
CA GLU A 187 -4.29 -23.96 -5.27
C GLU A 187 -2.94 -23.30 -5.58
N TRP A 188 -2.02 -23.35 -4.60
CA TRP A 188 -0.63 -22.99 -4.80
C TRP A 188 0.13 -24.16 -5.42
N SER A 189 1.08 -23.88 -6.30
CA SER A 189 2.02 -24.89 -6.81
C SER A 189 2.86 -25.50 -5.68
N GLU A 190 3.47 -26.67 -5.93
CA GLU A 190 4.30 -27.36 -4.93
C GLU A 190 5.46 -26.52 -4.39
N ASP A 191 5.98 -25.59 -5.21
CA ASP A 191 7.04 -24.66 -4.84
C ASP A 191 6.52 -23.32 -4.28
N GLU A 192 5.20 -23.22 -4.09
CA GLU A 192 4.48 -22.05 -3.59
C GLU A 192 4.78 -20.77 -4.39
N ARG A 193 5.01 -20.85 -5.70
CA ARG A 193 5.27 -19.65 -6.53
C ARG A 193 4.09 -19.21 -7.38
N ASP A 194 3.27 -20.17 -7.77
CA ASP A 194 2.21 -19.96 -8.73
C ASP A 194 0.87 -20.28 -8.10
N LEU A 195 -0.13 -19.48 -8.47
CA LEU A 195 -1.46 -19.55 -7.90
C LEU A 195 -2.46 -19.89 -9.01
N THR A 196 -3.10 -21.05 -8.89
CA THR A 196 -4.20 -21.46 -9.77
C THR A 196 -5.52 -21.09 -9.11
N LEU A 197 -6.40 -20.40 -9.84
CA LEU A 197 -7.75 -20.06 -9.41
C LEU A 197 -8.79 -20.65 -10.37
N ILE A 198 -9.87 -21.18 -9.80
CA ILE A 198 -11.02 -21.67 -10.56
C ILE A 198 -12.28 -21.10 -9.92
N ARG A 199 -13.02 -20.33 -10.72
CA ARG A 199 -14.30 -19.77 -10.32
C ARG A 199 -15.42 -20.78 -10.60
N PRO A 200 -16.39 -20.99 -9.70
CA PRO A 200 -17.57 -21.79 -9.98
C PRO A 200 -18.50 -21.10 -10.98
N ALA A 201 -19.39 -21.88 -11.60
CA ALA A 201 -20.37 -21.34 -12.56
C ALA A 201 -21.29 -20.26 -11.94
N GLU A 202 -21.60 -20.42 -10.65
CA GLU A 202 -22.38 -19.50 -9.82
C GLU A 202 -21.61 -19.23 -8.52
N LEU A 203 -21.47 -17.96 -8.14
CA LEU A 203 -20.86 -17.57 -6.87
C LEU A 203 -21.94 -17.50 -5.78
N ASN A 204 -21.60 -17.88 -4.55
CA ASN A 204 -22.48 -17.72 -3.40
C ASN A 204 -22.14 -16.45 -2.63
N LEU A 205 -22.74 -15.32 -3.02
CA LEU A 205 -22.46 -14.02 -2.40
C LEU A 205 -23.00 -13.90 -0.97
N ASP A 206 -23.96 -14.74 -0.57
CA ASP A 206 -24.49 -14.75 0.80
C ASP A 206 -23.50 -15.35 1.82
N ASP A 207 -22.58 -16.18 1.35
CA ASP A 207 -21.52 -16.80 2.17
C ASP A 207 -20.29 -15.89 2.31
N MET A 208 -20.30 -14.70 1.72
CA MET A 208 -19.16 -13.78 1.75
C MET A 208 -18.71 -13.51 3.19
N ASP A 209 -17.42 -13.72 3.46
CA ASP A 209 -16.81 -13.34 4.74
C ASP A 209 -16.76 -11.81 4.83
N VAL A 210 -17.74 -11.24 5.53
CA VAL A 210 -17.91 -9.80 5.71
C VAL A 210 -16.75 -9.19 6.48
N GLU A 211 -16.17 -9.92 7.44
CA GLU A 211 -15.08 -9.41 8.27
C GLU A 211 -13.77 -9.36 7.48
N ALA A 212 -13.46 -10.41 6.71
CA ALA A 212 -12.35 -10.41 5.76
C ALA A 212 -12.51 -9.28 4.72
N ALA A 213 -13.71 -9.15 4.15
CA ALA A 213 -14.00 -8.15 3.13
C ALA A 213 -13.87 -6.70 3.65
N ARG A 214 -14.23 -6.44 4.92
CA ARG A 214 -14.06 -5.10 5.54
C ARG A 214 -12.61 -4.74 5.79
N ARG A 215 -11.71 -5.73 5.97
CA ARG A 215 -10.29 -5.52 6.24
C ARG A 215 -9.48 -5.12 5.01
N THR A 216 -9.98 -5.36 3.80
CA THR A 216 -9.34 -4.93 2.56
C THR A 216 -10.20 -3.95 1.78
N ARG A 217 -9.59 -2.84 1.35
CA ARG A 217 -10.30 -1.83 0.58
C ARG A 217 -10.59 -2.30 -0.86
N SER A 218 -9.82 -3.27 -1.35
CA SER A 218 -9.86 -3.72 -2.75
C SER A 218 -11.14 -4.49 -3.09
N VAL A 219 -11.95 -4.90 -2.10
CA VAL A 219 -13.27 -5.52 -2.33
C VAL A 219 -14.22 -4.63 -3.14
N ILE A 220 -14.02 -3.31 -3.13
CA ILE A 220 -14.78 -2.39 -4.00
C ILE A 220 -14.64 -2.76 -5.50
N MET A 221 -13.52 -3.40 -5.89
CA MET A 221 -13.27 -3.85 -7.26
C MET A 221 -14.08 -5.08 -7.63
N PHE A 222 -14.85 -5.68 -6.72
CA PHE A 222 -15.78 -6.75 -7.05
C PHE A 222 -17.06 -6.21 -7.72
N LEU A 223 -17.34 -4.90 -7.62
CA LEU A 223 -18.52 -4.31 -8.26
C LEU A 223 -18.52 -4.51 -9.79
N GLY A 224 -17.41 -4.20 -10.45
CA GLY A 224 -17.24 -4.32 -11.91
C GLY A 224 -17.38 -5.75 -12.45
N PRO A 225 -16.74 -6.78 -11.86
CA PRO A 225 -16.91 -8.16 -12.29
C PRO A 225 -18.29 -8.75 -11.91
N LEU A 226 -18.87 -8.42 -10.75
CA LEU A 226 -20.14 -9.04 -10.33
C LEU A 226 -21.37 -8.51 -11.08
N MET A 227 -21.37 -7.25 -11.53
CA MET A 227 -22.55 -6.62 -12.14
C MET A 227 -23.06 -7.27 -13.44
N ARG A 228 -22.23 -8.08 -14.11
CA ARG A 228 -22.68 -8.86 -15.28
C ARG A 228 -23.53 -10.05 -14.88
N PHE A 229 -23.18 -10.72 -13.78
CA PHE A 229 -23.74 -12.02 -13.40
C PHE A 229 -25.01 -11.92 -12.57
N TYR A 230 -25.23 -10.80 -11.88
CA TYR A 230 -26.36 -10.61 -10.98
C TYR A 230 -27.14 -9.34 -11.35
N ASP A 231 -28.46 -9.38 -11.23
CA ASP A 231 -29.33 -8.19 -11.36
C ASP A 231 -29.36 -7.36 -10.08
N SER A 232 -29.19 -8.02 -8.92
CA SER A 232 -29.06 -7.40 -7.61
C SER A 232 -28.05 -8.17 -6.78
N PHE A 233 -27.18 -7.45 -6.06
CA PHE A 233 -26.22 -8.01 -5.11
C PHE A 233 -25.82 -6.95 -4.08
N LYS A 234 -25.12 -7.36 -3.02
CA LYS A 234 -24.59 -6.44 -2.00
C LYS A 234 -23.12 -6.72 -1.73
N LEU A 235 -22.35 -5.67 -1.44
CA LEU A 235 -20.98 -5.77 -0.94
C LEU A 235 -20.85 -5.01 0.38
N PRO A 236 -20.08 -5.50 1.36
CA PRO A 236 -19.84 -4.75 2.58
C PRO A 236 -19.05 -3.47 2.27
N TYR A 237 -19.19 -2.46 3.12
CA TYR A 237 -18.34 -1.28 3.02
C TYR A 237 -16.86 -1.66 3.15
N ALA A 238 -16.07 -1.16 2.20
CA ALA A 238 -14.63 -1.17 2.32
C ALA A 238 -14.21 -0.34 3.55
N GLY A 239 -13.31 -0.87 4.39
CA GLY A 239 -12.83 -0.18 5.58
C GLY A 239 -12.15 1.17 5.31
N GLY A 240 -11.98 1.96 6.37
CA GLY A 240 -11.30 3.26 6.33
C GLY A 240 -9.79 3.17 6.05
N CYS A 241 -9.21 4.23 5.47
CA CYS A 241 -7.76 4.32 5.21
C CYS A 241 -7.13 5.35 6.15
N ASN A 242 -6.07 4.97 6.87
CA ASN A 242 -5.38 5.88 7.80
C ASN A 242 -4.60 7.02 7.09
N LEU A 243 -4.42 6.92 5.77
CA LEU A 243 -3.68 7.91 4.97
C LEU A 243 -4.51 9.16 4.62
N GLY A 244 -5.85 9.10 4.71
CA GLY A 244 -6.73 10.18 4.26
C GLY A 244 -8.15 9.74 3.85
N ALA A 245 -9.01 10.72 3.59
CA ALA A 245 -10.41 10.51 3.20
C ALA A 245 -10.54 10.19 1.71
N ARG A 246 -10.23 8.95 1.32
CA ARG A 246 -10.48 8.49 -0.05
C ARG A 246 -11.94 8.09 -0.20
N THR A 247 -12.69 8.74 -1.07
CA THR A 247 -14.11 8.40 -1.32
C THR A 247 -14.23 7.20 -2.27
N VAL A 248 -15.43 6.60 -2.35
CA VAL A 248 -15.75 5.55 -3.34
C VAL A 248 -16.51 6.11 -4.55
N GLU A 249 -16.90 7.37 -4.50
CA GLU A 249 -17.73 8.04 -5.50
C GLU A 249 -17.19 7.90 -6.94
N PRO A 250 -15.87 8.01 -7.20
CA PRO A 250 -15.35 7.80 -8.56
C PRO A 250 -15.66 6.41 -9.14
N HIS A 251 -15.64 5.35 -8.31
CA HIS A 251 -16.04 4.01 -8.75
C HIS A 251 -17.53 3.97 -9.10
N LEU A 252 -18.38 4.60 -8.27
CA LEU A 252 -19.82 4.62 -8.49
C LEU A 252 -20.20 5.43 -9.74
N GLN A 253 -19.49 6.52 -10.02
CA GLN A 253 -19.67 7.33 -11.23
C GLN A 253 -19.44 6.51 -12.50
N VAL A 254 -18.34 5.74 -12.53
CA VAL A 254 -18.01 4.86 -13.65
C VAL A 254 -19.06 3.79 -13.84
N LEU A 255 -19.41 3.06 -12.78
CA LEU A 255 -20.27 1.89 -12.90
C LEU A 255 -21.72 2.25 -13.20
N ARG A 256 -22.18 3.46 -12.82
CA ARG A 256 -23.45 4.01 -13.30
C ARG A 256 -23.54 4.11 -14.81
N ALA A 257 -22.44 4.40 -15.51
CA ALA A 257 -22.42 4.42 -16.98
C ALA A 257 -22.56 3.01 -17.61
N PHE A 258 -22.38 1.96 -16.80
CA PHE A 258 -22.68 0.57 -17.15
C PHE A 258 -24.05 0.11 -16.64
N GLY A 259 -24.83 1.02 -16.04
CA GLY A 259 -26.17 0.74 -15.53
C GLY A 259 -26.22 0.21 -14.09
N LEU A 260 -25.11 0.25 -13.35
CA LEU A 260 -25.11 -0.13 -11.94
C LEU A 260 -25.56 1.04 -11.07
N ASP A 261 -26.74 0.94 -10.47
CA ASP A 261 -27.16 1.80 -9.37
C ASP A 261 -26.65 1.25 -8.04
N VAL A 262 -26.10 2.12 -7.21
CA VAL A 262 -25.49 1.73 -5.92
C VAL A 262 -26.01 2.62 -4.82
N VAL A 263 -26.68 2.02 -3.85
CA VAL A 263 -27.19 2.69 -2.66
C VAL A 263 -26.43 2.21 -1.44
N ALA A 264 -25.83 3.16 -0.71
CA ALA A 264 -25.11 2.87 0.53
C ALA A 264 -26.11 2.82 1.70
N THR A 265 -26.37 1.64 2.25
CA THR A 265 -27.27 1.43 3.40
C THR A 265 -26.70 0.41 4.38
N GLU A 266 -26.85 0.66 5.69
CA GLU A 266 -26.64 -0.35 6.74
C GLU A 266 -25.27 -1.08 6.71
N GLY A 267 -24.20 -0.43 6.25
CA GLY A 267 -22.87 -1.05 6.19
C GLY A 267 -22.58 -1.81 4.90
N PHE A 268 -23.46 -1.71 3.90
CA PHE A 268 -23.35 -2.37 2.60
C PHE A 268 -23.66 -1.43 1.43
N TYR A 269 -22.99 -1.68 0.31
CA TYR A 269 -23.37 -1.18 -1.01
C TYR A 269 -24.42 -2.12 -1.61
N GLN A 270 -25.67 -1.67 -1.66
CA GLN A 270 -26.73 -2.37 -2.38
C GLN A 270 -26.67 -2.00 -3.86
N CYS A 271 -26.48 -3.00 -4.71
CA CYS A 271 -26.20 -2.82 -6.12
C CYS A 271 -27.36 -3.37 -6.95
N HIS A 272 -27.87 -2.58 -7.89
CA HIS A 272 -28.99 -2.95 -8.75
C HIS A 272 -28.72 -2.56 -10.19
N MET A 273 -28.96 -3.48 -11.12
CA MET A 273 -28.81 -3.22 -12.55
C MET A 273 -30.06 -2.52 -13.10
N THR A 274 -29.84 -1.40 -13.78
CA THR A 274 -30.91 -0.54 -14.33
C THR A 274 -31.00 -0.64 -15.85
N ASP A 275 -29.88 -0.50 -16.57
CA ASP A 275 -29.83 -0.58 -18.03
C ASP A 275 -28.55 -1.27 -18.53
N ARG A 276 -28.71 -2.31 -19.35
CA ARG A 276 -27.60 -3.06 -19.98
C ARG A 276 -27.50 -2.83 -21.50
N THR A 277 -28.38 -2.00 -22.08
CA THR A 277 -28.62 -1.94 -23.54
C THR A 277 -27.66 -1.01 -24.29
N VAL A 278 -26.92 -0.16 -23.58
CA VAL A 278 -25.99 0.79 -24.19
C VAL A 278 -24.88 0.05 -24.96
N LYS A 279 -24.80 0.30 -26.28
CA LYS A 279 -23.82 -0.37 -27.16
C LYS A 279 -22.47 0.35 -27.24
N GLU A 280 -22.48 1.68 -27.11
CA GLU A 280 -21.29 2.50 -27.10
C GLU A 280 -21.31 3.44 -25.89
N ARG A 281 -20.25 3.41 -25.10
CA ARG A 281 -20.11 4.19 -23.86
C ARG A 281 -18.93 5.13 -23.99
N HIS A 282 -19.14 6.40 -23.66
CA HIS A 282 -18.07 7.37 -23.49
C HIS A 282 -18.03 7.79 -22.03
N ILE A 283 -16.99 7.39 -21.32
CA ILE A 283 -16.84 7.61 -19.89
C ILE A 283 -15.63 8.50 -19.68
N VAL A 284 -15.80 9.59 -18.94
CA VAL A 284 -14.71 10.48 -18.53
C VAL A 284 -14.52 10.31 -17.03
N LEU A 285 -13.33 9.86 -16.63
CA LEU A 285 -12.98 9.78 -15.22
C LEU A 285 -12.69 11.18 -14.68
N THR A 286 -13.42 11.58 -13.64
CA THR A 286 -13.21 12.84 -12.92
C THR A 286 -11.93 12.81 -12.07
N GLU A 287 -11.50 11.61 -11.68
CA GLU A 287 -10.25 11.34 -10.98
C GLU A 287 -9.46 10.26 -11.71
N ARG A 288 -8.14 10.47 -11.87
CA ARG A 288 -7.25 9.45 -12.45
C ARG A 288 -6.84 8.42 -11.41
N GLY A 289 -7.80 7.64 -10.93
CA GLY A 289 -7.58 6.58 -9.95
C GLY A 289 -7.25 5.23 -10.60
N ASP A 290 -6.26 4.53 -10.06
CA ASP A 290 -5.84 3.19 -10.53
C ASP A 290 -6.99 2.20 -10.41
N THR A 291 -7.50 2.00 -9.18
CA THR A 291 -8.61 1.07 -8.91
C THR A 291 -9.92 1.47 -9.58
N VAL A 292 -10.12 2.76 -9.84
CA VAL A 292 -11.30 3.26 -10.57
C VAL A 292 -11.23 2.82 -12.02
N THR A 293 -10.04 2.94 -12.63
CA THR A 293 -9.77 2.50 -13.99
C THR A 293 -9.86 0.98 -14.11
N GLU A 294 -9.33 0.23 -13.14
CA GLU A 294 -9.41 -1.23 -13.08
C GLU A 294 -10.88 -1.70 -13.00
N ASN A 295 -11.69 -1.10 -12.14
CA ASN A 295 -13.12 -1.45 -12.02
C ASN A 295 -13.88 -1.17 -13.33
N ALA A 296 -13.53 -0.06 -14.01
CA ALA A 296 -14.07 0.28 -15.33
C ALA A 296 -13.69 -0.77 -16.39
N LEU A 297 -12.43 -1.23 -16.37
CA LEU A 297 -11.91 -2.25 -17.28
C LEU A 297 -12.60 -3.59 -17.07
N LEU A 298 -12.75 -4.03 -15.82
CA LEU A 298 -13.46 -5.27 -15.47
C LEU A 298 -14.92 -5.22 -15.92
N ALA A 299 -15.61 -4.10 -15.72
CA ALA A 299 -16.99 -3.92 -16.22
C ALA A 299 -17.04 -3.92 -17.76
N ALA A 300 -16.12 -3.22 -18.42
CA ALA A 300 -16.07 -3.12 -19.88
C ALA A 300 -15.72 -4.45 -20.56
N ALA A 301 -14.84 -5.26 -19.97
CA ALA A 301 -14.37 -6.53 -20.50
C ALA A 301 -15.50 -7.52 -20.78
N GLN A 302 -16.49 -7.57 -19.89
CA GLN A 302 -17.63 -8.49 -19.94
C GLN A 302 -18.92 -7.85 -20.48
N THR A 303 -18.83 -6.64 -21.03
CA THR A 303 -19.95 -5.90 -21.60
C THR A 303 -19.78 -5.76 -23.12
N PRO A 304 -20.52 -6.52 -23.94
CA PRO A 304 -20.47 -6.39 -25.39
C PRO A 304 -20.72 -4.96 -25.86
N GLY A 305 -19.91 -4.51 -26.81
CA GLY A 305 -19.96 -3.14 -27.32
C GLY A 305 -18.60 -2.47 -27.26
N VAL A 306 -18.60 -1.15 -27.37
CA VAL A 306 -17.38 -0.33 -27.29
C VAL A 306 -17.49 0.61 -26.09
N THR A 307 -16.45 0.63 -25.26
CA THR A 307 -16.28 1.60 -24.19
C THR A 307 -15.05 2.45 -24.49
N ILE A 308 -15.22 3.77 -24.52
CA ILE A 308 -14.12 4.73 -24.55
C ILE A 308 -13.99 5.34 -23.16
N LEU A 309 -12.90 5.02 -22.49
CA LEU A 309 -12.56 5.53 -21.17
C LEU A 309 -11.51 6.63 -21.31
N ARG A 310 -11.85 7.86 -20.91
CA ARG A 310 -10.95 9.02 -20.92
C ARG A 310 -10.49 9.37 -19.52
N ASN A 311 -9.28 9.92 -19.43
CA ASN A 311 -8.57 10.16 -18.18
C ASN A 311 -8.37 8.87 -17.36
N ALA A 312 -8.24 7.73 -18.05
CA ALA A 312 -7.83 6.45 -17.47
C ALA A 312 -6.46 6.58 -16.81
N SER A 313 -6.21 5.82 -15.75
CA SER A 313 -4.87 5.70 -15.19
C SER A 313 -3.99 4.82 -16.09
N PRO A 314 -2.84 5.32 -16.57
CA PRO A 314 -1.88 4.54 -17.34
C PRO A 314 -0.86 3.77 -16.48
N ASN A 315 -1.11 3.62 -15.17
CA ASN A 315 -0.17 3.05 -14.21
C ASN A 315 0.02 1.52 -14.40
N TYR A 316 1.12 0.96 -13.88
CA TYR A 316 1.58 -0.42 -14.17
C TYR A 316 0.53 -1.50 -13.91
N MET A 317 -0.17 -1.47 -12.78
CA MET A 317 -1.21 -2.44 -12.43
C MET A 317 -2.41 -2.40 -13.39
N VAL A 318 -2.72 -1.22 -13.94
CA VAL A 318 -3.78 -1.04 -14.94
C VAL A 318 -3.33 -1.61 -16.28
N GLN A 319 -2.06 -1.39 -16.65
CA GLN A 319 -1.48 -1.96 -17.86
C GLN A 319 -1.45 -3.49 -17.79
N ASP A 320 -1.03 -4.07 -16.66
CA ASP A 320 -1.09 -5.53 -16.41
C ASP A 320 -2.51 -6.07 -16.58
N LEU A 321 -3.51 -5.42 -15.96
CA LEU A 321 -4.89 -5.83 -16.11
C LEU A 321 -5.33 -5.78 -17.59
N CYS A 322 -4.93 -4.74 -18.34
CA CYS A 322 -5.25 -4.66 -19.76
C CYS A 322 -4.64 -5.83 -20.57
N VAL A 323 -3.37 -6.16 -20.34
CA VAL A 323 -2.69 -7.26 -21.05
C VAL A 323 -3.33 -8.60 -20.68
N PHE A 324 -3.65 -8.81 -19.41
CA PHE A 324 -4.39 -9.99 -18.94
C PHE A 324 -5.77 -10.11 -19.62
N LEU A 325 -6.56 -9.02 -19.65
CA LEU A 325 -7.86 -8.99 -20.30
C LEU A 325 -7.76 -9.27 -21.81
N CYS A 326 -6.68 -8.85 -22.47
CA CYS A 326 -6.41 -9.19 -23.87
C CYS A 326 -6.22 -10.70 -24.07
N GLN A 327 -5.58 -11.41 -23.13
CA GLN A 327 -5.46 -12.87 -23.16
C GLN A 327 -6.81 -13.58 -22.96
N LEU A 328 -7.77 -12.91 -22.31
CA LEU A 328 -9.15 -13.37 -22.16
C LEU A 328 -10.03 -13.06 -23.39
N GLY A 329 -9.46 -12.48 -24.46
CA GLY A 329 -10.14 -12.20 -25.72
C GLY A 329 -10.76 -10.80 -25.83
N VAL A 330 -10.59 -9.94 -24.81
CA VAL A 330 -10.99 -8.53 -24.86
C VAL A 330 -10.07 -7.77 -25.82
N LYS A 331 -10.58 -6.81 -26.59
CA LYS A 331 -9.71 -5.94 -27.39
C LYS A 331 -9.56 -4.59 -26.71
N ILE A 332 -8.32 -4.20 -26.40
CA ILE A 332 -8.00 -2.95 -25.73
C ILE A 332 -6.98 -2.18 -26.57
N GLU A 333 -7.32 -0.96 -26.96
CA GLU A 333 -6.42 0.00 -27.61
C GLU A 333 -6.07 1.12 -26.64
N GLY A 334 -4.85 1.64 -26.74
CA GLY A 334 -4.37 2.75 -25.91
C GLY A 334 -3.78 2.36 -24.55
N ILE A 335 -3.40 1.08 -24.36
CA ILE A 335 -2.70 0.62 -23.14
C ILE A 335 -1.49 1.52 -22.87
N GLY A 336 -1.33 1.96 -21.61
CA GLY A 336 -0.29 2.93 -21.21
C GLY A 336 -0.63 4.40 -21.52
N THR A 337 -1.81 4.69 -22.05
CA THR A 337 -2.28 6.07 -22.30
C THR A 337 -3.48 6.42 -21.41
N THR A 338 -3.84 7.71 -21.38
CA THR A 338 -5.02 8.19 -20.63
C THR A 338 -6.35 7.97 -21.36
N THR A 339 -6.35 7.40 -22.56
CA THR A 339 -7.56 7.08 -23.31
C THR A 339 -7.54 5.62 -23.75
N LEU A 340 -8.44 4.82 -23.18
CA LEU A 340 -8.60 3.41 -23.51
C LEU A 340 -9.84 3.22 -24.37
N ARG A 341 -9.71 2.45 -25.45
CA ARG A 341 -10.86 1.96 -26.23
C ARG A 341 -10.96 0.45 -26.05
N ILE A 342 -12.01 0.03 -25.35
CA ILE A 342 -12.24 -1.35 -24.94
C ILE A 342 -13.41 -1.92 -25.73
N ARG A 343 -13.23 -3.10 -26.30
CA ARG A 343 -14.32 -3.91 -26.86
C ARG A 343 -14.46 -5.18 -26.02
N GLY A 344 -15.50 -5.18 -25.19
CA GLY A 344 -15.85 -6.33 -24.35
C GLY A 344 -16.40 -7.51 -25.14
N VAL A 345 -16.36 -8.67 -24.50
CA VAL A 345 -16.89 -9.94 -25.00
C VAL A 345 -18.09 -10.39 -24.17
N GLU A 346 -18.90 -11.28 -24.74
CA GLU A 346 -20.15 -11.72 -24.10
C GLU A 346 -19.92 -12.72 -22.96
N ASN A 347 -18.97 -13.64 -23.17
CA ASN A 347 -18.58 -14.68 -22.23
C ASN A 347 -17.06 -14.82 -22.25
N ILE A 348 -16.48 -15.03 -21.07
CA ILE A 348 -15.06 -15.31 -20.88
C ILE A 348 -14.96 -16.67 -20.20
N ASP A 349 -14.40 -17.63 -20.94
CA ASP A 349 -14.21 -19.01 -20.51
C ASP A 349 -12.96 -19.55 -21.19
N VAL A 350 -11.81 -19.16 -20.63
CA VAL A 350 -10.49 -19.42 -21.23
C VAL A 350 -9.54 -19.90 -20.13
N ASP A 351 -8.84 -21.00 -20.40
CA ASP A 351 -7.68 -21.37 -19.61
C ASP A 351 -6.54 -20.40 -19.92
N VAL A 352 -6.14 -19.60 -18.92
CA VAL A 352 -5.15 -18.53 -19.07
C VAL A 352 -4.02 -18.71 -18.06
N GLU A 353 -2.81 -18.37 -18.50
CA GLU A 353 -1.62 -18.31 -17.66
C GLU A 353 -0.99 -16.92 -17.83
N TYR A 354 -0.80 -16.22 -16.73
CA TYR A 354 -0.33 -14.83 -16.73
C TYR A 354 0.69 -14.59 -15.62
N ALA A 355 1.75 -13.86 -15.92
CA ALA A 355 2.73 -13.41 -14.93
C ALA A 355 2.53 -11.90 -14.69
N PRO A 356 2.23 -11.43 -13.47
CA PRO A 356 2.20 -9.99 -13.17
C PRO A 356 3.57 -9.35 -13.40
N SER A 357 3.62 -8.06 -13.79
CA SER A 357 4.89 -7.35 -13.92
C SER A 357 5.59 -7.15 -12.58
N GLU A 358 6.85 -6.76 -12.64
CA GLU A 358 7.69 -6.39 -11.51
C GLU A 358 7.16 -5.14 -10.78
N ASP A 359 7.43 -5.05 -9.48
CA ASP A 359 6.95 -3.96 -8.63
C ASP A 359 7.91 -2.76 -8.67
N PRO A 360 7.55 -1.61 -9.28
CA PRO A 360 8.39 -0.42 -9.25
C PRO A 360 8.61 0.13 -7.84
N ILE A 361 7.71 -0.16 -6.90
CA ILE A 361 7.82 0.30 -5.52
C ILE A 361 8.83 -0.54 -4.75
N GLU A 362 8.88 -1.85 -5.04
CA GLU A 362 9.95 -2.67 -4.49
C GLU A 362 11.30 -2.26 -5.07
N ALA A 363 11.39 -2.06 -6.40
CA ALA A 363 12.61 -1.56 -7.04
C ALA A 363 13.11 -0.25 -6.38
N MET A 364 12.21 0.72 -6.16
CA MET A 364 12.56 1.97 -5.49
C MET A 364 13.00 1.76 -4.03
N SER A 365 12.38 0.82 -3.30
CA SER A 365 12.79 0.49 -1.93
C SER A 365 14.21 -0.11 -1.87
N LEU A 366 14.58 -0.93 -2.86
CA LEU A 366 15.91 -1.53 -2.97
C LEU A 366 16.96 -0.51 -3.41
N LEU A 367 16.61 0.39 -4.33
CA LEU A 367 17.44 1.55 -4.70
C LEU A 367 17.74 2.40 -3.46
N THR A 368 16.71 2.66 -2.66
CA THR A 368 16.84 3.39 -1.39
C THR A 368 17.75 2.63 -0.42
N ALA A 369 17.62 1.31 -0.31
CA ALA A 369 18.53 0.50 0.51
C ALA A 369 19.99 0.66 0.09
N ALA A 370 20.28 0.62 -1.22
CA ALA A 370 21.63 0.83 -1.75
C ALA A 370 22.18 2.23 -1.41
N VAL A 371 21.35 3.27 -1.55
CA VAL A 371 21.70 4.66 -1.23
C VAL A 371 22.06 4.83 0.25
N VAL A 372 21.17 4.44 1.16
CA VAL A 372 21.34 4.71 2.60
C VAL A 372 22.45 3.86 3.22
N THR A 373 22.73 2.68 2.65
CA THR A 373 23.84 1.82 3.10
C THR A 373 25.17 2.14 2.41
N LYS A 374 25.18 3.09 1.45
CA LYS A 374 26.36 3.46 0.65
C LYS A 374 27.01 2.24 0.01
N SER A 375 26.19 1.46 -0.67
CA SER A 375 26.53 0.15 -1.21
C SER A 375 26.64 0.18 -2.72
N GLU A 376 27.49 -0.69 -3.26
CA GLU A 376 27.41 -1.08 -4.67
C GLU A 376 26.45 -2.26 -4.80
N LEU A 377 25.31 -2.05 -5.46
CA LEU A 377 24.24 -3.05 -5.53
C LEU A 377 23.61 -3.05 -6.92
N THR A 378 23.43 -4.25 -7.48
CA THR A 378 22.68 -4.42 -8.73
C THR A 378 21.26 -4.88 -8.42
N ILE A 379 20.29 -4.06 -8.78
CA ILE A 379 18.86 -4.39 -8.65
C ILE A 379 18.38 -4.80 -10.02
N THR A 380 18.04 -6.08 -10.15
CA THR A 380 17.68 -6.70 -11.44
C THR A 380 16.17 -6.67 -11.65
N ARG A 381 15.76 -6.60 -12.91
CA ARG A 381 14.36 -6.57 -13.36
C ARG A 381 13.57 -5.33 -12.90
N CYS A 382 14.22 -4.17 -12.88
CA CYS A 382 13.55 -2.90 -12.60
C CYS A 382 12.62 -2.51 -13.76
N PRO A 383 11.32 -2.26 -13.53
CA PRO A 383 10.39 -1.86 -14.57
C PRO A 383 10.58 -0.38 -14.93
N ILE A 384 11.40 -0.15 -15.97
CA ILE A 384 12.06 1.14 -16.20
C ILE A 384 11.07 2.28 -16.46
N GLU A 385 9.99 2.03 -17.20
CA GLU A 385 9.01 3.06 -17.54
C GLU A 385 8.40 3.74 -16.30
N PHE A 386 8.31 3.01 -15.17
CA PHE A 386 7.76 3.52 -13.91
C PHE A 386 8.83 4.00 -12.92
N LEU A 387 10.08 4.12 -13.38
CA LEU A 387 11.24 4.58 -12.62
C LEU A 387 12.03 5.68 -13.33
N GLU A 388 11.70 6.01 -14.58
CA GLU A 388 12.41 7.02 -15.38
C GLU A 388 12.48 8.39 -14.68
N ILE A 389 11.38 8.84 -14.07
CA ILE A 389 11.36 10.12 -13.33
C ILE A 389 12.16 10.01 -12.02
N GLU A 390 12.01 8.90 -11.31
CA GLU A 390 12.73 8.63 -10.07
C GLU A 390 14.24 8.64 -10.30
N LEU A 391 14.71 7.92 -11.32
CA LEU A 391 16.12 7.85 -11.70
C LEU A 391 16.65 9.18 -12.23
N ALA A 392 15.84 9.96 -12.96
CA ALA A 392 16.23 11.30 -13.40
C ALA A 392 16.47 12.24 -12.21
N ILE A 393 15.59 12.22 -11.21
CA ILE A 393 15.76 12.99 -9.97
C ILE A 393 17.00 12.49 -9.22
N LEU A 394 17.19 11.18 -9.08
CA LEU A 394 18.37 10.63 -8.42
C LEU A 394 19.68 10.99 -9.15
N SER A 395 19.67 11.01 -10.48
CA SER A 395 20.79 11.49 -11.29
C SER A 395 21.08 12.97 -11.05
N GLU A 396 20.05 13.82 -10.98
CA GLU A 396 20.19 15.25 -10.61
C GLU A 396 20.77 15.42 -9.20
N MET A 397 20.35 14.57 -8.26
CA MET A 397 20.91 14.52 -6.92
C MET A 397 22.37 14.03 -6.88
N GLY A 398 22.89 13.48 -7.98
CA GLY A 398 24.28 13.00 -8.09
C GLY A 398 24.45 11.50 -7.81
N LEU A 399 23.40 10.69 -7.89
CA LEU A 399 23.51 9.24 -7.78
C LEU A 399 24.25 8.68 -9.01
N ASP A 400 25.31 7.93 -8.74
CA ASP A 400 26.05 7.16 -9.75
C ASP A 400 25.39 5.79 -9.95
N PHE A 401 24.87 5.57 -11.16
CA PHE A 401 24.28 4.29 -11.55
C PHE A 401 24.44 4.02 -13.05
N ASP A 402 24.44 2.74 -13.41
CA ASP A 402 24.34 2.27 -14.79
C ASP A 402 23.04 1.49 -15.01
N LEU A 403 22.57 1.52 -16.26
CA LEU A 403 21.44 0.71 -16.73
C LEU A 403 21.95 -0.36 -17.70
N SER A 404 21.46 -1.58 -17.54
CA SER A 404 21.62 -2.61 -18.58
C SER A 404 20.85 -2.24 -19.85
N PRO A 405 21.10 -2.92 -20.99
CA PRO A 405 20.17 -2.91 -22.10
C PRO A 405 18.76 -3.33 -21.66
N GLU A 406 17.74 -2.75 -22.28
CA GLU A 406 16.34 -3.09 -22.01
C GLU A 406 15.99 -4.52 -22.45
N TYR A 407 15.18 -5.19 -21.65
CA TYR A 407 14.57 -6.48 -21.96
C TYR A 407 13.09 -6.51 -21.54
N VAL A 408 12.37 -7.57 -21.89
CA VAL A 408 10.91 -7.66 -21.69
C VAL A 408 10.61 -8.58 -20.51
N SER A 409 9.64 -8.20 -19.68
CA SER A 409 9.17 -9.03 -18.56
C SER A 409 8.45 -10.30 -19.02
N HIS A 410 8.12 -11.17 -18.07
CA HIS A 410 7.39 -12.41 -18.36
C HIS A 410 5.96 -12.19 -18.87
N ASN A 411 5.38 -11.00 -18.69
CA ASN A 411 4.07 -10.66 -19.26
C ASN A 411 4.14 -10.29 -20.77
N GLY A 412 5.36 -10.16 -21.32
CA GLY A 412 5.58 -9.86 -22.73
C GLY A 412 5.35 -8.38 -23.10
N PHE A 413 5.16 -7.50 -22.12
CA PHE A 413 4.75 -6.11 -22.34
C PHE A 413 5.65 -5.10 -21.59
N THR A 414 5.89 -5.31 -20.29
CA THR A 414 6.64 -4.35 -19.46
C THR A 414 8.13 -4.32 -19.83
N ARG A 415 8.69 -3.11 -19.95
CA ARG A 415 10.12 -2.87 -20.19
C ARG A 415 10.91 -2.98 -18.89
N LEU A 416 11.99 -3.77 -18.91
CA LEU A 416 12.85 -4.01 -17.76
C LEU A 416 14.30 -3.60 -18.05
N VAL A 417 15.00 -3.19 -17.00
CA VAL A 417 16.45 -3.01 -16.97
C VAL A 417 17.01 -3.52 -15.64
N ASP A 418 18.30 -3.81 -15.59
CA ASP A 418 19.02 -3.93 -14.34
C ASP A 418 19.67 -2.58 -14.00
N VAL A 419 19.59 -2.16 -12.74
CA VAL A 419 20.15 -0.91 -12.25
C VAL A 419 21.29 -1.22 -11.29
N THR A 420 22.52 -0.88 -11.66
CA THR A 420 23.69 -1.00 -10.79
C THR A 420 23.99 0.35 -10.17
N VAL A 421 23.76 0.48 -8.88
CA VAL A 421 24.02 1.71 -8.10
C VAL A 421 25.38 1.61 -7.43
N ARG A 422 26.10 2.74 -7.32
CA ARG A 422 27.36 2.86 -6.59
C ARG A 422 27.29 3.89 -5.46
N PRO A 423 28.17 3.79 -4.46
CA PRO A 423 28.27 4.78 -3.39
C PRO A 423 28.46 6.19 -3.95
N SER A 424 27.59 7.12 -3.54
CA SER A 424 27.50 8.46 -4.12
C SER A 424 27.39 9.54 -3.04
N GLU A 425 27.86 10.76 -3.35
CA GLU A 425 27.61 11.95 -2.53
C GLU A 425 26.42 12.72 -3.11
N LEU A 426 25.27 12.61 -2.45
CA LEU A 426 24.04 13.21 -2.95
C LEU A 426 23.91 14.68 -2.52
N ARG A 427 23.26 15.48 -3.36
CA ARG A 427 22.86 16.87 -3.09
C ARG A 427 21.35 17.01 -3.19
N ALA A 428 20.79 17.89 -2.39
CA ALA A 428 19.38 18.23 -2.47
C ALA A 428 19.07 18.82 -3.86
N VAL A 429 17.94 18.41 -4.44
CA VAL A 429 17.41 19.02 -5.65
C VAL A 429 17.00 20.48 -5.41
N ALA A 430 17.05 21.30 -6.47
CA ALA A 430 16.72 22.72 -6.37
C ALA A 430 15.21 22.99 -6.23
N ASP A 431 14.36 22.18 -6.89
CA ASP A 431 12.89 22.27 -6.78
C ASP A 431 12.36 21.20 -5.81
N LYS A 432 11.07 21.27 -5.49
CA LYS A 432 10.35 20.27 -4.71
C LYS A 432 10.26 18.93 -5.44
N ILE A 433 10.29 17.85 -4.69
CA ILE A 433 9.91 16.51 -5.18
C ILE A 433 8.43 16.30 -4.87
N HIS A 434 7.64 16.00 -5.89
CA HIS A 434 6.21 15.73 -5.74
C HIS A 434 5.76 14.66 -6.73
N PRO A 435 4.73 13.89 -6.40
CA PRO A 435 4.21 12.88 -7.31
C PRO A 435 3.29 13.52 -8.35
N MET A 436 3.06 12.80 -9.44
CA MET A 436 1.92 13.03 -10.33
C MET A 436 1.42 11.66 -10.80
N PRO A 437 0.17 11.53 -11.26
CA PRO A 437 -0.24 10.30 -11.92
C PRO A 437 0.69 10.01 -13.11
N PHE A 438 0.92 8.73 -13.43
CA PHE A 438 1.81 8.34 -14.52
C PHE A 438 1.48 9.12 -15.81
N PRO A 439 2.49 9.63 -16.56
CA PRO A 439 3.94 9.35 -16.45
C PRO A 439 4.75 10.26 -15.50
N GLY A 440 4.16 10.76 -14.41
CA GLY A 440 4.95 11.43 -13.35
C GLY A 440 5.54 10.49 -12.30
N LEU A 441 6.29 11.08 -11.34
CA LEU A 441 6.83 10.35 -10.19
C LEU A 441 5.73 9.57 -9.49
N ASN A 442 5.96 8.27 -9.29
CA ASN A 442 4.96 7.37 -8.76
C ASN A 442 4.57 7.79 -7.34
N ILE A 443 3.26 7.95 -7.11
CA ILE A 443 2.70 8.40 -5.84
C ILE A 443 3.23 7.57 -4.66
N ASP A 444 3.39 6.26 -4.83
CA ASP A 444 3.89 5.37 -3.78
C ASP A 444 5.41 5.39 -3.59
N ASN A 445 6.17 5.93 -4.55
CA ASN A 445 7.62 6.08 -4.47
C ASN A 445 8.06 7.35 -3.73
N LEU A 446 7.20 8.38 -3.68
CA LEU A 446 7.48 9.66 -3.01
C LEU A 446 8.05 9.51 -1.58
N PRO A 447 7.52 8.63 -0.69
CA PRO A 447 8.03 8.52 0.67
C PRO A 447 9.52 8.14 0.74
N PHE A 448 10.03 7.36 -0.21
CA PHE A 448 11.44 6.97 -0.24
C PHE A 448 12.37 8.15 -0.48
N PHE A 449 11.93 9.16 -1.23
CA PHE A 449 12.70 10.39 -1.40
C PHE A 449 12.88 11.15 -0.10
N ALA A 450 12.02 10.98 0.92
CA ALA A 450 12.28 11.56 2.23
C ALA A 450 13.48 10.92 2.92
N VAL A 451 13.69 9.60 2.72
CA VAL A 451 14.86 8.89 3.25
C VAL A 451 16.12 9.25 2.44
N ILE A 452 16.01 9.29 1.11
CA ILE A 452 17.15 9.64 0.24
C ILE A 452 17.56 11.11 0.42
N ALA A 453 16.60 12.04 0.55
CA ALA A 453 16.90 13.44 0.86
C ALA A 453 17.57 13.62 2.23
N ALA A 454 17.34 12.71 3.18
CA ALA A 454 18.04 12.72 4.45
C ALA A 454 19.52 12.30 4.34
N GLU A 455 19.92 11.61 3.26
CA GLU A 455 21.33 11.34 2.92
C GLU A 455 21.98 12.48 2.13
N ALA A 456 21.19 13.34 1.48
CA ALA A 456 21.67 14.36 0.58
C ALA A 456 22.09 15.65 1.30
N GLU A 457 23.17 16.29 0.85
CA GLU A 457 23.59 17.60 1.35
C GLU A 457 22.61 18.70 0.92
N GLY A 458 21.99 19.35 1.89
CA GLY A 458 21.10 20.48 1.67
C GLY A 458 19.67 20.26 2.17
N GLN A 459 18.74 21.06 1.64
CA GLN A 459 17.34 21.06 2.04
C GLN A 459 16.46 20.66 0.86
N THR A 460 15.67 19.60 1.00
CA THR A 460 14.70 19.15 0.00
C THR A 460 13.27 19.38 0.50
N LEU A 461 12.41 19.92 -0.35
CA LEU A 461 10.96 20.02 -0.09
C LEU A 461 10.26 18.82 -0.72
N ILE A 462 9.60 18.01 0.10
CA ILE A 462 8.72 16.92 -0.36
C ILE A 462 7.27 17.41 -0.28
N HIS A 463 6.53 17.29 -1.39
CA HIS A 463 5.12 17.69 -1.47
C HIS A 463 4.24 16.51 -1.90
N ASP A 464 3.48 15.99 -0.95
CA ASP A 464 2.56 14.87 -1.08
C ASP A 464 1.11 15.33 -1.16
N TRP A 465 0.72 15.89 -2.29
CA TRP A 465 -0.64 16.40 -2.48
C TRP A 465 -1.71 15.29 -2.53
N CYS A 466 -1.31 14.03 -2.73
CA CYS A 466 -2.25 12.91 -2.89
C CYS A 466 -2.83 12.41 -1.57
N TYR A 467 -2.11 12.55 -0.45
CA TYR A 467 -2.55 12.04 0.86
C TYR A 467 -2.30 13.03 1.98
N GLU A 468 -3.33 13.26 2.79
CA GLU A 468 -3.33 14.26 3.86
C GLU A 468 -2.46 13.86 5.05
N ASN A 469 -2.31 12.57 5.34
CA ASN A 469 -1.61 12.12 6.55
C ASN A 469 -0.29 11.38 6.29
N ARG A 470 0.08 11.14 5.03
CA ARG A 470 1.28 10.33 4.73
C ARG A 470 2.57 11.04 5.12
N ALA A 471 2.65 12.36 4.92
CA ALA A 471 3.80 13.17 5.35
C ALA A 471 3.98 13.15 6.88
N ILE A 472 2.89 13.08 7.65
CA ILE A 472 2.93 13.04 9.12
C ILE A 472 3.64 11.77 9.60
N HIS A 473 3.36 10.62 8.99
CA HIS A 473 4.02 9.36 9.34
C HIS A 473 5.53 9.36 9.08
N LEU A 474 6.02 10.20 8.16
CA LEU A 474 7.45 10.34 7.88
C LEU A 474 8.20 11.14 8.96
N LEU A 475 7.50 11.84 9.87
CA LEU A 475 8.13 12.49 11.03
C LEU A 475 8.79 11.50 11.99
N GLU A 476 8.38 10.23 11.94
CA GLU A 476 8.99 9.14 12.70
C GLU A 476 10.48 8.94 12.35
N LEU A 477 10.93 9.36 11.16
CA LEU A 477 12.35 9.38 10.80
C LEU A 477 13.18 10.25 11.74
N GLY A 478 12.57 11.28 12.35
CA GLY A 478 13.22 12.12 13.35
C GLY A 478 13.64 11.34 14.60
N LYS A 479 12.98 10.24 14.93
CA LYS A 479 13.41 9.35 16.04
C LYS A 479 14.74 8.68 15.73
N LEU A 480 15.04 8.41 14.47
CA LEU A 480 16.33 7.89 14.01
C LEU A 480 17.38 9.00 13.75
N GLY A 481 17.01 10.27 13.93
CA GLY A 481 17.92 11.41 13.87
C GLY A 481 17.79 12.30 12.64
N ALA A 482 16.85 12.04 11.73
CA ALA A 482 16.62 12.88 10.57
C ALA A 482 16.06 14.26 10.94
N ASP A 483 16.53 15.32 10.27
CA ASP A 483 15.92 16.65 10.36
C ASP A 483 14.75 16.70 9.37
N VAL A 484 13.56 16.39 9.90
CA VAL A 484 12.29 16.40 9.18
C VAL A 484 11.34 17.41 9.82
N GLN A 485 10.85 18.36 9.02
CA GLN A 485 9.98 19.43 9.47
C GLN A 485 8.68 19.43 8.66
N LEU A 486 7.55 19.18 9.30
CA LEU A 486 6.24 19.34 8.67
C LEU A 486 5.94 20.83 8.49
N LEU A 487 5.55 21.23 7.27
CA LEU A 487 5.05 22.58 6.99
C LEU A 487 3.53 22.63 7.10
N ASP A 488 2.87 21.58 6.63
CA ASP A 488 1.43 21.33 6.66
C ASP A 488 1.16 19.83 6.36
N PRO A 489 -0.10 19.35 6.34
CA PRO A 489 -0.39 17.93 6.13
C PRO A 489 0.20 17.31 4.85
N HIS A 490 0.47 18.10 3.81
CA HIS A 490 0.98 17.62 2.52
C HIS A 490 2.46 17.93 2.28
N ARG A 491 3.09 18.80 3.06
CA ARG A 491 4.47 19.25 2.79
C ARG A 491 5.38 19.02 3.97
N LEU A 492 6.52 18.37 3.72
CA LEU A 492 7.61 18.29 4.68
C LEU A 492 8.95 18.74 4.06
N ILE A 493 9.78 19.37 4.88
CA ILE A 493 11.17 19.66 4.57
C ILE A 493 12.04 18.57 5.18
N VAL A 494 13.00 18.08 4.41
CA VAL A 494 14.06 17.18 4.87
C VAL A 494 15.41 17.87 4.71
N ARG A 495 16.25 17.85 5.75
CA ARG A 495 17.62 18.38 5.71
C ARG A 495 18.63 17.28 5.98
N GLY A 496 19.56 17.10 5.06
CA GLY A 496 20.65 16.15 5.17
C GLY A 496 22.03 16.81 5.06
N PRO A 497 23.11 16.04 5.26
CA PRO A 497 23.09 14.61 5.56
C PRO A 497 22.78 14.30 7.04
N THR A 498 22.02 13.22 7.26
CA THR A 498 21.58 12.76 8.58
C THR A 498 22.64 11.87 9.24
N ARG A 499 22.78 12.00 10.56
CA ARG A 499 23.55 11.04 11.37
C ARG A 499 22.60 10.05 12.02
N TRP A 500 22.29 8.96 11.32
CA TRP A 500 21.33 7.96 11.77
C TRP A 500 21.78 7.24 13.06
N ARG A 501 20.85 7.07 13.99
CA ARG A 501 21.10 6.45 15.30
C ARG A 501 20.03 5.41 15.59
N GLY A 502 20.47 4.21 15.95
CA GLY A 502 19.58 3.12 16.31
C GLY A 502 18.73 3.45 17.53
N ARG A 503 17.45 3.08 17.46
CA ARG A 503 16.44 3.34 18.50
C ARG A 503 15.41 2.23 18.52
N GLU A 504 14.58 2.24 19.55
CA GLU A 504 13.34 1.49 19.57
C GLU A 504 12.19 2.36 19.05
N LEU A 505 11.41 1.83 18.11
CA LEU A 505 10.26 2.49 17.51
C LEU A 505 9.18 1.47 17.14
N ILE A 506 7.96 1.96 16.94
CA ILE A 506 6.80 1.17 16.52
C ILE A 506 6.51 1.52 15.07
N CYS A 507 6.18 0.54 14.23
CA CYS A 507 5.79 0.81 12.86
C CYS A 507 4.54 1.71 12.82
N PRO A 508 4.54 2.76 11.99
CA PRO A 508 3.33 3.51 11.72
C PRO A 508 2.31 2.59 11.02
N PRO A 509 1.00 2.86 11.16
CA PRO A 509 -0.06 2.10 10.49
C PRO A 509 -0.18 2.46 9.00
N ALA A 510 0.95 2.56 8.31
CA ALA A 510 1.10 2.95 6.92
C ALA A 510 2.30 2.19 6.29
N LEU A 511 2.02 1.36 5.28
CA LEU A 511 2.99 0.47 4.64
C LEU A 511 4.27 1.18 4.17
N ARG A 512 4.16 2.23 3.33
CA ARG A 512 5.35 2.90 2.77
C ARG A 512 6.19 3.63 3.82
N PRO A 513 5.60 4.42 4.75
CA PRO A 513 6.35 4.97 5.88
C PRO A 513 7.02 3.91 6.77
N ALA A 514 6.37 2.78 7.03
CA ALA A 514 6.97 1.69 7.83
C ALA A 514 8.22 1.12 7.15
N VAL A 515 8.19 0.95 5.83
CA VAL A 515 9.36 0.50 5.05
C VAL A 515 10.46 1.57 5.04
N CYS A 516 10.11 2.86 4.96
CA CYS A 516 11.08 3.95 5.06
C CYS A 516 11.86 3.90 6.40
N LEU A 517 11.18 3.56 7.51
CA LEU A 517 11.84 3.39 8.81
C LEU A 517 12.77 2.17 8.85
N LEU A 518 12.36 1.05 8.24
CA LEU A 518 13.23 -0.12 8.06
C LEU A 518 14.50 0.24 7.27
N LEU A 519 14.35 0.93 6.14
CA LEU A 519 15.47 1.32 5.29
C LEU A 519 16.42 2.31 5.99
N ALA A 520 15.88 3.34 6.65
CA ALA A 520 16.67 4.25 7.48
C ALA A 520 17.41 3.53 8.62
N ALA A 521 16.81 2.49 9.21
CA ALA A 521 17.43 1.68 10.23
C ALA A 521 18.64 0.87 9.73
N LEU A 522 18.70 0.53 8.43
CA LEU A 522 19.89 -0.10 7.84
C LEU A 522 21.11 0.84 7.84
N ALA A 523 20.90 2.15 7.74
CA ALA A 523 21.95 3.16 7.82
C ALA A 523 22.30 3.56 9.27
N ALA A 524 21.42 3.22 10.23
CA ALA A 524 21.56 3.66 11.61
C ALA A 524 22.75 3.03 12.33
N SER A 525 23.52 3.86 13.04
CA SER A 525 24.58 3.37 13.92
C SER A 525 23.99 2.62 15.12
N GLY A 526 24.42 1.38 15.33
CA GLY A 526 23.97 0.53 16.43
C GLY A 526 22.73 -0.30 16.12
N GLU A 527 22.03 -0.72 17.17
CA GLU A 527 20.83 -1.55 17.07
C GLU A 527 19.55 -0.70 16.99
N THR A 528 18.68 -1.04 16.05
CA THR A 528 17.31 -0.53 15.95
C THR A 528 16.33 -1.66 16.21
N THR A 529 15.37 -1.44 17.10
CA THR A 529 14.22 -2.34 17.28
C THR A 529 12.99 -1.69 16.65
N LEU A 530 12.44 -2.33 15.62
CA LEU A 530 11.21 -1.92 14.96
C LEU A 530 10.08 -2.88 15.35
N ARG A 531 9.11 -2.37 16.12
CA ARG A 531 7.99 -3.16 16.62
C ARG A 531 6.79 -3.16 15.69
N ASP A 532 5.98 -4.21 15.79
CA ASP A 532 4.72 -4.37 15.05
C ASP A 532 4.88 -4.25 13.53
N VAL A 533 5.76 -5.09 12.96
CA VAL A 533 6.15 -5.03 11.54
C VAL A 533 5.11 -5.61 10.59
N TYR A 534 3.91 -5.91 11.09
CA TYR A 534 2.78 -6.40 10.29
C TYR A 534 2.52 -5.51 9.06
N MET A 535 2.64 -4.19 9.22
CA MET A 535 2.44 -3.26 8.10
C MET A 535 3.44 -3.45 6.95
N ILE A 536 4.65 -3.95 7.20
CA ILE A 536 5.66 -4.22 6.16
C ILE A 536 5.29 -5.52 5.42
N ASN A 537 4.98 -6.58 6.17
CA ASN A 537 4.59 -7.89 5.63
C ASN A 537 3.31 -7.84 4.78
N ARG A 538 2.51 -6.77 4.89
CA ARG A 538 1.36 -6.55 4.02
C ARG A 538 1.69 -6.31 2.56
N GLY A 539 2.90 -5.84 2.25
CA GLY A 539 3.25 -5.44 0.90
C GLY A 539 4.64 -5.86 0.43
N TYR A 540 5.43 -6.51 1.28
CA TYR A 540 6.75 -7.01 0.93
C TYR A 540 6.89 -8.46 1.37
N GLU A 541 7.30 -9.29 0.42
CA GLU A 541 7.59 -10.70 0.65
C GLU A 541 9.03 -10.87 1.10
N ASP A 542 9.20 -11.41 2.31
CA ASP A 542 10.49 -11.89 2.85
C ASP A 542 11.65 -10.89 2.74
N LEU A 543 11.35 -9.60 2.87
CA LEU A 543 12.34 -8.52 2.73
C LEU A 543 13.53 -8.65 3.70
N PRO A 544 13.35 -9.02 4.99
CA PRO A 544 14.47 -9.22 5.90
C PRO A 544 15.48 -10.27 5.43
N THR A 545 15.00 -11.43 4.97
CA THR A 545 15.85 -12.53 4.50
C THR A 545 16.57 -12.15 3.23
N ARG A 546 15.86 -11.51 2.29
CA ARG A 546 16.45 -11.04 1.01
C ARG A 546 17.53 -9.99 1.21
N LEU A 547 17.28 -9.00 2.08
CA LEU A 547 18.32 -8.03 2.47
C LEU A 547 19.45 -8.71 3.26
N GLY A 548 19.12 -9.73 4.06
CA GLY A 548 20.10 -10.54 4.79
C GLY A 548 21.07 -11.28 3.86
N ALA A 549 20.59 -11.78 2.73
CA ALA A 549 21.42 -12.40 1.69
C ALA A 549 22.43 -11.43 1.07
N LEU A 550 22.17 -10.11 1.13
CA LEU A 550 23.08 -9.05 0.70
C LEU A 550 24.02 -8.56 1.81
N GLY A 551 23.91 -9.08 3.04
CA GLY A 551 24.76 -8.69 4.18
C GLY A 551 24.07 -7.82 5.24
N ALA A 552 22.79 -7.46 5.07
CA ALA A 552 22.04 -6.80 6.13
C ALA A 552 21.91 -7.72 7.35
N LYS A 553 21.96 -7.16 8.56
CA LYS A 553 21.73 -7.94 9.78
C LYS A 553 20.40 -7.59 10.40
N ILE A 554 19.39 -8.35 10.00
CA ILE A 554 18.02 -8.21 10.47
C ILE A 554 17.62 -9.54 11.11
N SER A 555 17.11 -9.49 12.34
CA SER A 555 16.60 -10.65 13.05
C SER A 555 15.13 -10.44 13.39
N VAL A 556 14.32 -11.47 13.15
CA VAL A 556 12.90 -11.47 13.49
C VAL A 556 12.73 -12.04 14.89
N PHE A 557 11.95 -11.38 15.73
CA PHE A 557 11.59 -11.88 17.04
C PHE A 557 10.13 -11.59 17.36
N HIS A 558 9.53 -12.44 18.20
CA HIS A 558 8.15 -12.33 18.61
C HIS A 558 8.10 -11.81 20.05
N GLY A 559 7.28 -10.78 20.28
CA GLY A 559 7.19 -10.05 21.56
C GLY A 559 5.92 -10.33 22.34
#